data_AF-A0A4Q2DUD2-F1
#
_entry.id   AF-A0A4Q2DUD2-F1
#
_cell.length_a   1.000
_cell.length_b   1.000
_cell.length_c   1.000
_cell.angle_alpha   90.00
_cell.angle_beta   90.00
_cell.angle_gamma   90.00
#
_symmetry.space_group_name_H-M   'P 1'
#
loop_
_entity.id
_entity.type
_entity.pdbx_description
1 polymer ?
#
loop_
_entity_poly.entity_id
_entity_poly.type
_entity_poly.pdbx_seq_one_letter_code
_entity_poly.pdbx_strand_id
1 'polypeptide(L)'
;MSFAIRNALRTATRAAPRRARGFASENAALQAWQAEEKALAHHAAETTELWRKISYFVCLPGIAVCVAWVYNAEVAHAEHIEHIKHENGGELPETPAYDFLNRRGKPFPWGNNSLFFNSHANKDMDA
;
A
#
# COMPACT_ATOMS: atom_id res chain seq x y z
N MET A 1 -84.44 -62.17 -19.88
CA MET A 1 -84.55 -60.73 -20.23
C MET A 1 -83.56 -60.01 -19.32
N SER A 2 -82.58 -59.22 -19.72
CA SER A 2 -82.22 -58.65 -21.01
C SER A 2 -80.80 -58.10 -20.89
N PHE A 3 -79.99 -58.40 -21.90
CA PHE A 3 -78.94 -57.60 -22.54
C PHE A 3 -78.01 -56.71 -21.68
N ALA A 4 -76.75 -57.14 -21.67
CA ALA A 4 -75.52 -56.35 -21.82
C ALA A 4 -75.71 -54.83 -21.91
N ILE A 5 -75.22 -54.12 -20.89
CA ILE A 5 -75.12 -52.67 -20.89
C ILE A 5 -73.77 -52.26 -20.28
N ARG A 6 -72.93 -51.71 -21.19
CA ARG A 6 -71.95 -50.62 -20.99
C ARG A 6 -70.57 -50.99 -20.43
N ASN A 7 -69.68 -51.29 -21.39
CA ASN A 7 -68.43 -50.57 -21.64
C ASN A 7 -67.82 -49.76 -20.48
N ALA A 8 -66.65 -50.22 -20.05
CA ALA A 8 -65.42 -49.45 -19.90
C ALA A 8 -65.58 -47.97 -19.47
N LEU A 9 -65.30 -47.68 -18.20
CA LEU A 9 -64.81 -46.35 -17.84
C LEU A 9 -63.65 -46.42 -16.82
N ARG A 10 -62.46 -46.50 -17.40
CA ARG A 10 -61.28 -45.69 -17.08
C ARG A 10 -60.80 -45.73 -15.61
N THR A 11 -59.82 -46.60 -15.37
CA THR A 11 -58.71 -46.36 -14.45
C THR A 11 -58.02 -45.04 -14.83
N ALA A 12 -58.52 -43.93 -14.32
CA ALA A 12 -57.82 -42.65 -14.34
C ALA A 12 -57.06 -42.53 -13.03
N THR A 13 -55.84 -43.06 -12.99
CA THR A 13 -54.80 -42.53 -12.11
C THR A 13 -54.70 -41.05 -12.43
N ARG A 14 -55.31 -40.19 -11.62
CA ARG A 14 -55.02 -38.75 -11.65
C ARG A 14 -53.60 -38.58 -11.14
N ALA A 15 -52.62 -38.82 -12.00
CA ALA A 15 -51.32 -38.20 -11.86
C ALA A 15 -51.59 -36.70 -11.95
N ALA A 16 -51.77 -36.06 -10.79
CA ALA A 16 -51.69 -34.62 -10.73
C ALA A 16 -50.41 -34.22 -11.47
N PRO A 17 -50.45 -33.28 -12.43
CA PRO A 17 -49.20 -32.75 -12.93
C PRO A 17 -48.46 -32.27 -11.69
N ARG A 18 -47.31 -32.88 -11.38
CA ARG A 18 -46.34 -32.23 -10.51
C ARG A 18 -46.12 -30.91 -11.23
N ARG A 19 -46.76 -29.84 -10.75
CA ARG A 19 -46.34 -28.49 -11.07
C ARG A 19 -44.89 -28.50 -10.63
N ALA A 20 -44.00 -28.74 -11.59
CA ALA A 20 -42.65 -28.27 -11.49
C ALA A 20 -42.85 -26.80 -11.18
N ARG A 21 -42.71 -26.45 -9.91
CA ARG A 21 -42.48 -25.07 -9.51
C ARG A 21 -41.15 -24.76 -10.18
N GLY A 22 -41.22 -24.39 -11.46
CA GLY A 22 -40.14 -23.68 -12.11
C GLY A 22 -39.90 -22.52 -11.17
N PHE A 23 -38.71 -22.47 -10.60
CA PHE A 23 -38.26 -21.34 -9.81
C PHE A 23 -38.31 -20.14 -10.76
N ALA A 24 -39.44 -19.43 -10.77
CA ALA A 24 -39.70 -18.26 -11.60
C ALA A 24 -39.04 -17.01 -10.99
N SER A 25 -37.80 -17.17 -10.56
CA SER A 25 -36.91 -16.07 -10.20
C SER A 25 -35.50 -16.54 -10.50
N GLU A 26 -34.93 -16.10 -11.62
CA GLU A 26 -33.50 -15.81 -11.60
C GLU A 26 -33.21 -15.03 -10.31
N ASN A 27 -32.32 -15.56 -9.49
CA ASN A 27 -32.16 -15.16 -8.09
C ASN A 27 -31.98 -13.64 -7.98
N ALA A 28 -33.01 -12.92 -7.49
CA ALA A 28 -32.95 -11.46 -7.33
C ALA A 28 -31.74 -11.04 -6.47
N ALA A 29 -31.34 -11.89 -5.52
CA ALA A 29 -30.11 -11.71 -4.74
C ALA A 29 -28.83 -11.80 -5.59
N LEU A 30 -28.78 -12.71 -6.58
CA LEU A 30 -27.64 -12.82 -7.50
C LEU A 30 -27.57 -11.59 -8.41
N GLN A 31 -28.71 -11.13 -8.93
CA GLN A 31 -28.76 -9.93 -9.78
C GLN A 31 -28.38 -8.67 -8.99
N ALA A 32 -28.84 -8.54 -7.74
CA ALA A 32 -28.46 -7.45 -6.85
C ALA A 32 -26.94 -7.47 -6.57
N TRP A 33 -26.38 -8.63 -6.23
CA TRP A 33 -24.94 -8.79 -6.00
C TRP A 33 -24.11 -8.47 -7.26
N GLN A 34 -24.53 -8.94 -8.43
CA GLN A 34 -23.87 -8.61 -9.71
C GLN A 34 -23.94 -7.11 -10.02
N ALA A 35 -25.03 -6.43 -9.65
CA ALA A 35 -25.15 -4.98 -9.79
C ALA A 35 -24.22 -4.23 -8.83
N GLU A 36 -24.12 -4.69 -7.58
CA GLU A 36 -23.19 -4.15 -6.58
C GLU A 36 -21.73 -4.32 -6.99
N GLU A 37 -21.33 -5.50 -7.50
CA GLU A 37 -19.96 -5.72 -8.00
C GLU A 37 -19.62 -4.78 -9.16
N LYS A 38 -20.55 -4.58 -10.10
CA LYS A 38 -20.35 -3.64 -11.22
C LYS A 38 -20.22 -2.20 -10.72
N ALA A 39 -21.05 -1.80 -9.76
CA ALA A 39 -20.97 -0.48 -9.16
C ALA A 39 -19.64 -0.27 -8.42
N LEU A 40 -19.18 -1.28 -7.67
CA LEU A 40 -17.89 -1.27 -6.98
C LEU A 40 -16.73 -1.16 -7.96
N ALA A 41 -16.75 -1.95 -9.04
CA ALA A 41 -15.71 -1.92 -10.08
C ALA A 41 -15.64 -0.55 -10.77
N HIS A 42 -16.80 0.06 -11.07
CA HIS A 42 -16.87 1.40 -11.64
C HIS A 42 -16.29 2.45 -10.68
N HIS A 43 -16.73 2.44 -9.41
CA HIS A 43 -16.25 3.36 -8.40
C HIS A 43 -14.73 3.21 -8.15
N ALA A 44 -14.22 1.98 -8.14
CA ALA A 44 -12.80 1.70 -7.99
C ALA A 44 -11.99 2.25 -9.17
N ALA A 45 -12.49 2.12 -10.41
CA ALA A 45 -11.85 2.68 -11.59
C ALA A 45 -11.77 4.22 -11.51
N GLU A 46 -12.87 4.89 -11.15
CA GLU A 46 -12.90 6.34 -10.97
C GLU A 46 -11.98 6.83 -9.85
N THR A 47 -11.99 6.13 -8.71
CA THR A 47 -11.12 6.44 -7.57
C THR A 47 -9.65 6.28 -7.94
N THR A 48 -9.31 5.21 -8.66
CA THR A 48 -7.93 4.95 -9.12
C THR A 48 -7.48 6.04 -10.09
N GLU A 49 -8.35 6.45 -11.02
CA GLU A 49 -8.08 7.53 -11.96
C GLU A 49 -7.83 8.86 -11.24
N LEU A 50 -8.63 9.18 -10.22
CA LEU A 50 -8.46 10.36 -9.38
C LEU A 50 -7.10 10.35 -8.67
N TRP A 51 -6.75 9.26 -7.99
CA TRP A 51 -5.46 9.16 -7.28
C TRP A 51 -4.27 9.21 -8.21
N ARG A 52 -4.35 8.59 -9.40
CA ARG A 52 -3.32 8.69 -10.42
C ARG A 52 -3.07 10.13 -10.83
N LYS A 53 -4.14 10.91 -11.02
CA LYS A 53 -4.02 12.35 -11.33
C LYS A 53 -3.40 13.13 -10.18
N ILE A 54 -3.81 12.88 -8.93
CA ILE A 54 -3.19 13.54 -7.76
C ILE A 54 -1.69 13.22 -7.68
N SER A 55 -1.31 11.95 -7.85
CA SER A 55 0.11 11.55 -7.83
C SER A 55 0.92 12.28 -8.90
N TYR A 56 0.41 12.39 -10.14
CA TYR A 56 1.15 13.03 -11.22
C TYR A 56 1.11 14.56 -11.20
N PHE A 57 -0.02 15.16 -10.86
CA PHE A 57 -0.20 16.61 -10.98
C PHE A 57 0.03 17.37 -9.67
N VAL A 58 0.09 16.67 -8.53
CA VAL A 58 0.35 17.29 -7.22
C VAL A 58 1.63 16.75 -6.62
N CYS A 59 1.75 15.42 -6.46
CA CYS A 59 2.90 14.85 -5.76
C CYS A 59 4.20 15.02 -6.56
N LEU A 60 4.22 14.73 -7.87
CA LEU A 60 5.45 14.90 -8.67
C LEU A 60 5.96 16.35 -8.70
N PRO A 61 5.12 17.38 -8.98
CA PRO A 61 5.56 18.78 -8.87
C PRO A 61 6.02 19.16 -7.45
N GLY A 62 5.31 18.68 -6.42
CA GLY A 62 5.70 18.92 -5.03
C GLY A 62 7.09 18.36 -4.70
N ILE A 63 7.36 17.11 -5.13
CA ILE A 63 8.67 16.47 -4.97
C ILE A 63 9.74 17.26 -5.74
N ALA A 64 9.46 17.71 -6.97
CA ALA A 64 10.42 18.48 -7.76
C ALA A 64 10.86 19.78 -7.05
N VAL A 65 9.90 20.51 -6.45
CA VAL A 65 10.20 21.71 -5.66
C VAL A 65 11.02 21.36 -4.42
N CYS A 66 10.64 20.31 -3.69
CA CYS A 66 11.40 19.85 -2.52
C CYS A 66 12.83 19.44 -2.88
N VAL A 67 13.03 18.73 -3.99
CA VAL A 67 14.37 18.34 -4.47
C VAL A 67 15.22 19.56 -4.77
N ALA A 68 14.67 20.57 -5.46
CA ALA A 68 15.41 21.80 -5.75
C ALA A 68 15.80 22.55 -4.46
N TRP A 69 14.89 22.60 -3.47
CA TRP A 69 15.18 23.23 -2.19
C TRP A 69 16.24 22.48 -1.38
N VAL A 70 16.10 21.15 -1.25
CA VAL A 70 17.08 20.31 -0.55
C VAL A 70 18.44 20.39 -1.23
N TYR A 71 18.50 20.37 -2.57
CA TYR A 71 19.74 20.51 -3.31
C TYR A 71 20.50 21.80 -2.93
N ASN A 72 19.80 22.93 -2.87
CA ASN A 72 20.42 24.20 -2.48
C ASN A 72 20.93 24.16 -1.02
N ALA A 73 20.17 23.52 -0.12
CA ALA A 73 20.59 23.34 1.26
C ALA A 73 21.84 22.47 1.36
N GLU A 74 21.90 21.34 0.64
CA GLU A 74 23.05 20.44 0.61
C GLU A 74 24.30 21.11 0.02
N VAL A 75 24.16 21.91 -1.04
CA VAL A 75 25.27 22.70 -1.59
C VAL A 75 25.82 23.67 -0.55
N ALA A 76 24.94 24.40 0.15
CA ALA A 76 25.37 25.30 1.23
C ALA A 76 26.05 24.55 2.40
N HIS A 77 25.60 23.34 2.73
CA HIS A 77 26.25 22.49 3.73
C HIS A 77 27.64 22.05 3.26
N ALA A 78 27.78 21.65 1.99
CA ALA A 78 29.06 21.26 1.43
C ALA A 78 30.07 22.43 1.44
N GLU A 79 29.64 23.63 1.04
CA GLU A 79 30.46 24.85 1.09
C GLU A 79 30.89 25.19 2.53
N HIS A 80 29.99 25.08 3.50
CA HIS A 80 30.31 25.32 4.91
C HIS A 80 31.34 24.31 5.44
N ILE A 81 31.21 23.02 5.10
CA ILE A 81 32.17 21.98 5.47
C ILE A 81 33.56 22.29 4.88
N GLU A 82 33.63 22.68 3.60
CA GLU A 82 34.90 23.05 2.97
C GLU A 82 35.50 24.32 3.59
N HIS A 83 34.68 25.33 3.91
CA HIS A 83 35.15 26.53 4.62
C HIS A 83 35.78 26.17 5.98
N ILE A 84 35.12 25.34 6.78
CA ILE A 84 35.66 24.86 8.05
C ILE A 84 36.99 24.15 7.84
N LYS A 85 37.11 23.28 6.82
CA LYS A 85 38.39 22.62 6.53
C LYS A 85 39.47 23.62 6.18
N HIS A 86 39.18 24.61 5.34
CA HIS A 86 40.12 25.65 4.97
C HIS A 86 40.62 26.46 6.18
N GLU A 87 39.75 26.77 7.13
CA GLU A 87 40.13 27.47 8.37
C GLU A 87 40.97 26.61 9.33
N ASN A 88 40.86 25.29 9.24
CA ASN A 88 41.53 24.33 10.13
C ASN A 88 42.70 23.58 9.45
N GLY A 89 43.33 24.19 8.45
CA GLY A 89 44.56 23.64 7.82
C GLY A 89 44.32 22.52 6.81
N GLY A 90 43.12 22.43 6.25
CA GLY A 90 42.72 21.45 5.24
C GLY A 90 42.02 20.21 5.79
N GLU A 91 41.87 20.11 7.11
CA GLU A 91 41.20 19.00 7.79
C GLU A 91 40.01 19.51 8.62
N LEU A 92 39.06 18.62 8.91
CA LEU A 92 37.96 18.97 9.81
C LEU A 92 38.49 19.09 11.25
N PRO A 93 37.99 20.07 12.02
CA PRO A 93 38.40 20.23 13.41
C PRO A 93 38.04 18.99 14.22
N GLU A 94 38.87 18.66 15.21
CA GLU A 94 38.60 17.53 16.08
C GLU A 94 37.25 17.72 16.80
N THR A 95 36.41 16.68 16.77
CA THR A 95 35.12 16.71 17.46
C THR A 95 35.32 16.88 18.97
N PRO A 96 34.61 17.81 19.64
CA PRO A 96 34.73 18.03 21.07
C PRO A 96 34.48 16.74 21.88
N ALA A 97 35.42 16.38 22.75
CA ALA A 97 35.36 15.17 23.56
C ALA A 97 34.69 15.43 24.93
N TYR A 98 33.44 15.90 24.93
CA TYR A 98 32.69 16.07 26.17
C TYR A 98 32.30 14.70 26.76
N ASP A 99 32.31 14.58 28.10
CA ASP A 99 32.06 13.32 28.82
C ASP A 99 30.72 12.63 28.50
N PHE A 100 29.73 13.41 28.07
CA PHE A 100 28.41 12.90 27.69
C PHE A 100 28.32 12.43 26.23
N LEU A 101 29.29 12.79 25.38
CA LEU A 101 29.36 12.35 23.99
C LEU A 101 30.08 11.00 23.89
N ASN A 102 29.65 10.19 22.91
CA ASN A 102 30.22 8.85 22.64
C ASN A 102 30.34 7.91 23.85
N ARG A 103 29.61 8.18 24.93
CA ARG A 103 29.60 7.35 26.13
C ARG A 103 29.08 5.95 25.83
N ARG A 104 29.81 4.93 26.26
CA ARG A 104 29.44 3.52 26.09
C ARG A 104 29.41 2.82 27.46
N GLY A 105 28.25 2.29 27.85
CA GLY A 105 28.10 1.49 29.07
C GLY A 105 28.37 -0.01 28.85
N LYS A 106 28.12 -0.52 27.64
CA LYS A 106 28.41 -1.89 27.20
C LYS A 106 28.87 -1.86 25.74
N PRO A 107 29.88 -2.65 25.33
CA PRO A 107 30.37 -2.65 23.95
C PRO A 107 29.29 -3.16 22.98
N PHE A 108 29.35 -2.72 21.73
CA PHE A 108 28.53 -3.34 20.69
C PHE A 108 29.09 -4.72 20.30
N PRO A 109 28.27 -5.62 19.76
CA PRO A 109 28.73 -6.97 19.42
C PRO A 109 29.62 -7.04 18.17
N TRP A 110 29.84 -5.94 17.43
CA TRP A 110 30.63 -5.90 16.19
C TRP A 110 31.82 -4.91 16.21
N GLY A 111 32.02 -4.13 17.27
CA GLY A 111 33.08 -3.11 17.36
C GLY A 111 32.69 -1.93 18.26
N ASN A 112 33.55 -0.91 18.40
CA ASN A 112 33.21 0.26 19.23
C ASN A 112 32.37 1.30 18.48
N ASN A 113 32.55 1.36 17.15
CA ASN A 113 31.82 2.26 16.28
C ASN A 113 30.37 1.82 16.01
N SER A 114 29.49 2.78 15.73
CA SER A 114 28.08 2.53 15.47
C SER A 114 27.85 1.87 14.10
N LEU A 115 26.65 1.31 13.86
CA LEU A 115 26.33 0.63 12.60
C LEU A 115 26.41 1.56 11.38
N PHE A 116 26.07 2.85 11.55
CA PHE A 116 26.13 3.88 10.51
C PHE A 116 27.26 4.87 10.80
N PHE A 117 28.40 4.38 11.27
CA PHE A 117 29.58 5.19 11.51
C PHE A 117 30.12 5.76 10.18
N ASN A 118 30.43 7.05 10.19
CA ASN A 118 31.08 7.74 9.09
C ASN A 118 32.35 8.43 9.59
N SER A 119 33.53 7.99 9.13
CA SER A 119 34.83 8.55 9.53
C SER A 119 35.01 10.03 9.17
N HIS A 120 34.24 10.55 8.21
CA HIS A 120 34.29 11.96 7.83
C HIS A 120 33.46 12.88 8.74
N ALA A 121 32.54 12.33 9.54
CA ALA A 121 31.59 13.12 10.34
C ALA A 121 31.53 12.69 11.81
N ASN A 122 32.07 11.53 12.16
CA ASN A 122 32.01 10.97 13.50
C ASN A 122 33.42 10.68 14.01
N LYS A 123 33.61 10.87 15.32
CA LYS A 123 34.85 10.50 16.00
C LYS A 123 35.02 8.99 15.95
N ASP A 124 36.16 8.53 15.44
CA ASP A 124 36.53 7.13 15.53
C ASP A 124 36.77 6.76 17.00
N MET A 125 36.06 5.74 17.48
CA MET A 125 36.20 5.23 18.84
C MET A 125 37.20 4.08 18.96
N ASP A 126 37.74 3.60 17.84
CA ASP A 126 38.77 2.56 17.77
C ASP A 126 40.19 3.12 17.58
N ALA A 127 40.32 4.41 17.21
CA ALA A 127 41.58 5.10 16.92
C ALA A 127 42.28 5.69 18.15
#